data_AF-Q979K0-F1
#
_entry.id   AF-Q979K0-F1
#
_cell.length_a   1.000
_cell.length_b   1.000
_cell.length_c   1.000
_cell.angle_alpha   90.00
_cell.angle_beta   90.00
_cell.angle_gamma   90.00
#
_symmetry.space_group_name_H-M   'P 1'
#
loop_
_entity.id
_entity.type
_entity.pdbx_description
1 polymer ?
#
loop_
_entity_poly.entity_id
_entity_poly.type
_entity_poly.pdbx_seq_one_letter_code
_entity_poly.pdbx_strand_id
1 'polypeptide(L)' 'MIIPVRCFSCGRVIASDYGRYLRRINEIRSEGREPTAEEIEKIFDDLGVERYCCRRMIISHVDLINEIMPFS' A
#
# COMPACT_ATOMS: atom_id res chain seq x y z
N MET A 1 -6.52 8.00 8.68
CA MET A 1 -5.17 8.56 8.61
C MET A 1 -4.52 8.04 7.36
N ILE A 2 -4.03 8.97 6.53
CA ILE A 2 -3.42 8.69 5.23
C ILE A 2 -2.02 8.07 5.42
N ILE A 3 -1.53 7.36 4.40
CA ILE A 3 -0.18 6.80 4.39
C ILE A 3 0.89 7.90 4.55
N PRO A 4 1.96 7.68 5.34
CA PRO A 4 3.09 8.61 5.35
C PRO A 4 3.73 8.77 3.96
N VAL A 5 4.16 9.99 3.65
CA VAL A 5 4.83 10.32 2.38
C VAL A 5 6.11 9.48 2.19
N ARG A 6 6.87 9.28 3.28
CA ARG A 6 8.13 8.54 3.30
C ARG A 6 8.07 7.35 4.24
N CYS A 7 8.83 6.31 3.92
CA CYS A 7 9.07 5.19 4.83
C CYS A 7 9.80 5.68 6.09
N PHE A 8 9.27 5.35 7.27
CA PHE A 8 9.87 5.75 8.54
C PHE A 8 11.26 5.16 8.81
N SER A 9 11.61 4.06 8.15
CA SER A 9 12.90 3.39 8.38
C SER A 9 13.99 3.87 7.42
N CYS A 10 13.70 4.04 6.13
CA CYS A 10 14.72 4.36 5.13
C CYS A 10 14.52 5.69 4.40
N GLY A 11 13.41 6.39 4.63
CA GLY A 11 13.14 7.70 4.02
C GLY A 11 12.74 7.66 2.54
N ARG A 12 12.70 6.48 1.88
CA ARG A 12 12.18 6.35 0.51
C ARG A 12 10.76 6.88 0.44
N VAL A 13 10.41 7.61 -0.62
CA VAL A 13 9.03 8.05 -0.87
C VAL A 13 8.17 6.80 -1.15
N ILE A 14 7.06 6.66 -0.43
CA ILE A 14 6.17 5.49 -0.54
C ILE A 14 4.70 5.88 -0.83
N ALA A 15 4.30 7.12 -0.58
CA ALA A 15 2.89 7.52 -0.78
C ALA A 15 2.43 7.38 -2.24
N SER A 16 3.29 7.68 -3.22
CA SER A 16 2.98 7.47 -4.64
C SER A 16 2.80 5.99 -4.99
N ASP A 17 3.62 5.14 -4.39
CA ASP A 17 3.59 3.70 -4.64
C ASP A 17 2.41 3.05 -3.96
N TYR A 18 1.98 3.56 -2.81
CA TYR A 18 0.76 3.11 -2.14
C TYR A 18 -0.49 3.29 -3.00
N GLY A 19 -0.65 4.44 -3.65
CA GLY A 19 -1.77 4.65 -4.57
C GLY A 19 -1.74 3.68 -5.76
N ARG A 20 -0.55 3.30 -6.24
CA ARG A 20 -0.40 2.29 -7.31
C ARG A 20 -0.68 0.88 -6.79
N TYR A 21 -0.18 0.55 -5.60
CA TYR A 21 -0.43 -0.70 -4.89
C TYR A 21 -1.93 -0.91 -4.67
N LEU A 22 -2.65 0.07 -4.12
CA LEU A 22 -4.09 -0.01 -3.90
C LEU A 22 -4.87 -0.26 -5.19
N ARG A 23 -4.48 0.39 -6.31
CA ARG A 23 -5.12 0.12 -7.61
C ARG A 23 -5.00 -1.34 -8.02
N ARG A 24 -3.79 -1.92 -7.95
CA ARG A 24 -3.55 -3.33 -8.27
C ARG A 24 -4.30 -4.29 -7.33
N ILE A 25 -4.33 -3.98 -6.04
CA ILE A 25 -5.07 -4.77 -5.05
C ILE A 25 -6.59 -4.71 -5.31
N ASN A 26 -7.12 -3.53 -5.65
CA ASN A 26 -8.54 -3.36 -5.96
C ASN A 26 -8.93 -4.02 -7.29
N GLU A 27 -8.04 -4.05 -8.29
CA GLU A 27 -8.23 -4.82 -9.53
C GLU A 27 -8.43 -6.31 -9.20
N ILE A 28 -7.56 -6.91 -8.39
CA ILE A 28 -7.69 -8.31 -7.97
C ILE A 28 -8.97 -8.54 -7.16
N ARG A 29 -9.27 -7.65 -6.22
CA ARG A 29 -10.50 -7.74 -5.40
C ARG A 29 -11.78 -7.62 -6.23
N SER A 30 -11.74 -6.90 -7.35
CA SER A 30 -12.87 -6.80 -8.27
C SER A 30 -13.19 -8.13 -8.96
N GLU A 31 -12.24 -9.07 -9.00
CA GLU A 31 -12.46 -10.45 -9.46
C GLU A 31 -13.14 -11.33 -8.40
N GLY A 32 -13.45 -10.79 -7.21
CA GLY A 32 -14.14 -11.50 -6.13
C GLY A 32 -13.23 -12.41 -5.29
N ARG A 33 -11.90 -12.21 -5.34
CA ARG A 33 -10.93 -12.96 -4.55
C ARG A 33 -9.96 -12.02 -3.84
N GLU A 34 -9.37 -12.48 -2.73
CA GLU A 34 -8.26 -11.77 -2.10
C GLU A 34 -6.94 -12.07 -2.82
N PRO A 35 -6.03 -11.08 -2.91
CA PRO A 35 -4.73 -11.27 -3.54
C PRO A 35 -3.87 -12.26 -2.75
N THR A 36 -3.21 -13.17 -3.45
CA THR A 36 -2.28 -14.13 -2.81
C THR A 36 -0.96 -13.45 -2.42
N ALA A 37 -0.19 -14.06 -1.53
CA ALA A 37 1.12 -13.53 -1.14
C ALA A 37 2.07 -13.37 -2.34
N GLU A 38 2.04 -14.31 -3.28
CA GLU A 38 2.85 -14.29 -4.51
C GLU A 38 2.45 -13.15 -5.44
N GLU A 39 1.17 -12.82 -5.53
CA GLU A 39 0.69 -11.69 -6.32
C GLU A 39 1.06 -10.35 -5.67
N ILE A 40 0.95 -10.25 -4.34
CA ILE A 40 1.38 -9.06 -3.60
C ILE A 40 2.87 -8.81 -3.81
N GLU A 41 3.69 -9.87 -3.78
CA GLU A 41 5.11 -9.78 -4.06
C GLU A 41 5.39 -9.27 -5.48
N LYS A 42 4.73 -9.85 -6.49
CA LYS A 42 4.83 -9.38 -7.88
C LYS A 42 4.43 -7.91 -8.03
N ILE A 43 3.37 -7.47 -7.34
CA ILE A 43 2.98 -6.06 -7.34
C ILE A 43 4.12 -5.19 -6.78
N PHE A 44 4.80 -5.59 -5.72
CA PHE A 44 5.92 -4.81 -5.19
C PHE A 44 7.13 -4.78 -6.12
N ASP A 45 7.41 -5.89 -6.80
CA ASP A 45 8.50 -5.97 -7.78
C ASP A 45 8.20 -5.06 -8.99
N ASP A 46 6.97 -5.09 -9.52
CA ASP A 46 6.50 -4.20 -10.58
C ASP A 46 6.54 -2.71 -10.19
N LEU A 47 6.33 -2.40 -8.92
CA LEU A 47 6.41 -1.04 -8.39
C LEU A 47 7.85 -0.58 -8.08
N GLY A 48 8.85 -1.46 -8.19
CA GLY A 48 10.23 -1.16 -7.82
C GLY A 48 10.39 -0.88 -6.32
N VAL A 49 9.58 -1.52 -5.47
CA VAL A 49 9.67 -1.43 -4.02
C VAL A 49 10.43 -2.66 -3.51
N GLU A 50 11.75 -2.55 -3.44
CA GLU A 50 12.62 -3.69 -3.09
C GLU A 50 12.76 -3.89 -1.58
N ARG A 51 12.93 -2.80 -0.82
CA ARG A 51 13.27 -2.89 0.60
C ARG A 51 12.09 -3.36 1.44
N TYR A 52 12.33 -4.37 2.27
CA TYR A 52 11.34 -4.91 3.21
C TYR A 52 10.70 -3.82 4.10
N CYS A 53 11.46 -2.80 4.50
CA CYS A 53 10.94 -1.71 5.33
C CYS A 53 9.91 -0.83 4.61
N CYS A 54 10.03 -0.67 3.29
CA CYS A 54 9.01 0.01 2.48
C CYS A 54 7.79 -0.90 2.29
N ARG A 55 8.01 -2.17 1.94
CA ARG A 55 6.94 -3.17 1.78
C ARG A 55 6.09 -3.27 3.04
N ARG A 56 6.72 -3.41 4.21
CA ARG A 56 6.03 -3.46 5.51
C ARG A 56 5.12 -2.25 5.71
N MET A 57 5.63 -1.04 5.47
CA MET A 57 4.84 0.18 5.66
C MET A 57 3.63 0.25 4.74
N ILE A 58 3.75 -0.24 3.50
CA ILE A 58 2.64 -0.25 2.53
C ILE A 58 1.61 -1.33 2.89
N ILE A 59 2.05 -2.56 3.19
CA ILE A 59 1.17 -3.69 3.49
C ILE A 59 0.37 -3.44 4.77
N SER A 60 1.03 -2.94 5.82
CA SER A 60 0.41 -2.78 7.14
C SER A 60 -0.33 -1.45 7.32
N HIS A 61 -0.44 -0.62 6.28
CA HIS A 61 -1.10 0.67 6.40
C HIS A 61 -2.63 0.51 6.34
N VAL A 62 -3.31 1.12 7.30
CA VAL A 62 -4.78 1.20 7.36
C VAL A 62 -5.16 2.66 7.14
N ASP A 63 -5.86 2.93 6.04
CA ASP A 63 -6.35 4.27 5.74
C ASP A 63 -7.63 4.53 6.52
N LEU A 64 -7.50 5.29 7.61
CA LEU A 64 -8.64 5.70 8.44
C LEU A 64 -9.22 7.08 8.05
N ILE A 65 -8.88 7.65 6.88
CA ILE A 65 -9.21 9.06 6.58
C ILE A 65 -10.71 9.27 6.45
N ASN A 66 -11.41 8.30 5.87
CA ASN A 66 -12.85 8.37 5.65
C ASN A 66 -13.63 8.19 6.95
N GLU A 67 -13.08 7.42 7.88
CA GLU A 67 -13.66 7.13 9.19
C GLU A 67 -13.53 8.32 10.14
N ILE A 68 -12.46 9.11 10.04
CA ILE A 68 -12.25 10.28 10.91
C ILE A 68 -12.89 11.56 10.36
N MET A 69 -13.13 11.66 9.06
CA MET A 69 -13.67 12.86 8.41
C MET A 69 -14.97 13.39 9.05
N PRO A 70 -15.94 12.56 9.47
CA PRO A 70 -17.18 13.04 10.09
C PRO A 70 -17.02 13.73 11.46
N PHE A 71 -15.85 13.63 12.10
CA PHE A 71 -15.57 14.17 13.43
C PHE A 71 -14.73 15.46 13.41
N SER A 72 -14.41 15.98 12.23
CA SER A 72 -13.69 17.25 12.04
C SER A 72 -14.66 18.40 11.79
#